data_AF-A0A2V7HRQ9-F1
#
_entry.id   AF-A0A2V7HRQ9-F1
#
_cell.length_a   1.000
_cell.length_b   1.000
_cell.length_c   1.000
_cell.angle_alpha   90.00
_cell.angle_beta   90.00
_cell.angle_gamma   90.00
#
_symmetry.space_group_name_H-M   'P 1'
#
loop_
_entity.id
_entity.type
_entity.pdbx_description
1 polymer ?
#
loop_
_entity_poly.entity_id
_entity_poly.type
_entity_poly.pdbx_seq_one_letter_code
_entity_poly.pdbx_strand_id
1 'polypeptide(L)'
;YVGYLCSEEPCRPREEMRNELRVMNDKLVVATGGGGYDAYHMMRTCAQALTLLGAHVPFEAIFVAGPLMDPAQRESLRGLADHLPLGVVNVAEENL
;
A
#
# COMPACT_ATOMS: atom_id res chain seq x y z
N TYR A 1 10.96 -7.77 -19.52
CA TYR A 1 10.43 -6.72 -18.63
C TYR A 1 11.64 -6.03 -18.00
N VAL A 2 11.93 -4.80 -18.40
CA VAL A 2 13.10 -4.05 -17.93
C VAL A 2 12.60 -3.14 -16.80
N GLY A 3 13.21 -3.25 -15.63
CA GLY A 3 12.81 -2.46 -14.46
C GLY A 3 12.98 -0.97 -14.73
N TYR A 4 11.94 -0.19 -14.49
CA TYR A 4 12.02 1.26 -14.51
C TYR A 4 12.92 1.71 -13.37
N LEU A 5 14.00 2.41 -13.73
CA LEU A 5 14.92 3.05 -12.80
C LEU A 5 14.36 4.45 -12.52
N CYS A 6 14.03 4.69 -11.24
CA CYS A 6 13.73 5.94 -10.56
C CYS A 6 13.61 7.23 -11.39
N SER A 7 12.48 7.93 -11.24
CA SER A 7 12.38 9.36 -11.51
C SER A 7 13.38 10.13 -10.63
N GLU A 8 13.90 11.26 -11.13
CA GLU A 8 14.78 12.19 -10.41
C GLU A 8 14.04 12.95 -9.29
N GLU A 9 12.98 12.38 -8.71
CA GLU A 9 12.24 13.01 -7.66
C GLU A 9 13.14 13.16 -6.42
N PRO A 10 13.27 14.38 -5.88
CA PRO A 10 14.06 14.60 -4.69
C PRO A 10 13.48 13.79 -3.53
N CYS A 11 14.35 13.08 -2.81
CA CYS A 11 13.95 12.36 -1.61
C CYS A 11 13.30 13.32 -0.61
N ARG A 12 12.00 13.11 -0.33
CA ARG A 12 11.21 13.96 0.55
C ARG A 12 11.49 13.63 2.02
N PRO A 13 11.47 14.62 2.92
CA PRO A 13 11.62 14.38 4.36
C PRO A 13 10.62 13.35 4.90
N ARG A 14 11.09 12.53 5.86
CA ARG A 14 10.29 11.49 6.53
C ARG A 14 8.94 12.01 7.03
N GLU A 15 8.95 13.16 7.70
CA GLU A 15 7.76 13.74 8.33
C GLU A 15 6.74 14.18 7.27
N GLU A 16 7.21 14.73 6.16
CA GLU A 16 6.36 15.16 5.04
C GLU A 16 5.62 13.95 4.45
N MET A 17 6.36 12.88 4.11
CA MET A 17 5.78 11.65 3.56
C MET A 17 4.79 10.99 4.54
N ARG A 18 5.12 10.94 5.83
CA ARG A 18 4.25 10.32 6.84
C ARG A 18 2.97 11.12 7.07
N ASN A 19 3.06 12.45 7.06
CA ASN A 19 1.88 13.31 7.17
C ASN A 19 0.95 13.14 5.96
N GLU A 20 1.50 13.10 4.74
CA GLU A 20 0.73 12.88 3.53
C GLU A 20 0.02 11.53 3.54
N LEU A 21 0.74 10.46 3.91
CA LEU A 21 0.22 9.10 3.99
C LEU A 21 -0.58 8.82 5.26
N ARG A 22 -0.71 9.81 6.16
CA ARG A 22 -1.41 9.74 7.46
C ARG A 22 -0.89 8.63 8.38
N VAL A 23 0.40 8.35 8.31
CA VAL A 23 1.06 7.34 9.16
C VAL A 23 1.52 7.96 10.47
N MET A 24 0.90 7.57 11.57
CA MET A 24 1.16 8.12 12.91
C MET A 24 2.14 7.27 13.72
N ASN A 25 2.17 5.96 13.49
CA ASN A 25 3.03 5.01 14.19
C ASN A 25 4.44 4.99 13.62
N ASP A 26 5.46 4.96 14.47
CA ASP A 26 6.86 4.84 14.05
C ASP A 26 7.14 3.57 13.24
N LYS A 27 6.50 2.45 13.57
CA LYS A 27 6.66 1.18 12.84
C LYS A 27 5.68 1.11 11.68
N LEU A 28 6.19 0.88 10.48
CA LEU A 28 5.43 0.80 9.24
C LEU A 28 5.81 -0.47 8.47
N VAL A 29 4.81 -1.22 8.01
CA VAL A 29 4.96 -2.32 7.06
C VAL A 29 4.44 -1.85 5.71
N VAL A 30 5.24 -2.02 4.66
CA VAL A 30 4.84 -1.71 3.28
C VAL A 30 4.76 -3.01 2.50
N ALA A 31 3.59 -3.31 1.93
CA ALA A 31 3.43 -4.43 1.00
C ALA A 31 3.27 -3.89 -0.42
N THR A 32 4.12 -4.37 -1.32
CA THR A 32 4.11 -4.00 -2.74
C THR A 32 3.99 -5.29 -3.56
N GLY A 33 3.01 -5.34 -4.47
CA GLY A 33 2.79 -6.50 -5.36
C GLY A 33 2.97 -6.17 -6.84
N GLY A 34 3.23 -4.89 -7.16
CA GLY A 34 3.11 -4.40 -8.54
C GLY A 34 1.67 -4.54 -9.07
N GLY A 35 1.53 -4.62 -10.38
CA GLY A 35 0.25 -4.84 -11.06
C GLY A 35 0.00 -6.30 -11.49
N GLY A 36 0.82 -7.24 -11.00
CA GLY A 36 0.71 -8.65 -11.37
C GLY A 36 -0.56 -9.31 -10.84
N TYR A 37 -0.94 -10.43 -11.46
CA TYR A 37 -2.13 -11.22 -11.09
C TYR A 37 -2.21 -11.56 -9.60
N ASP A 38 -1.04 -11.82 -8.98
CA ASP A 38 -0.97 -12.25 -7.58
C ASP A 38 -1.09 -11.09 -6.58
N ALA A 39 -0.91 -9.84 -7.01
CA ALA A 39 -0.82 -8.68 -6.13
C ALA A 39 -2.07 -8.52 -5.26
N TYR A 40 -3.25 -8.62 -5.87
CA TYR A 40 -4.53 -8.52 -5.15
C TYR A 40 -4.70 -9.64 -4.13
N HIS A 41 -4.46 -10.90 -4.52
CA HIS A 41 -4.64 -12.05 -3.64
C HIS A 41 -3.68 -12.03 -2.45
N MET A 42 -2.42 -11.64 -2.68
CA MET A 42 -1.44 -11.42 -1.63
C MET A 42 -1.90 -10.32 -0.66
N MET A 43 -2.25 -9.13 -1.15
CA MET A 43 -2.67 -8.01 -0.32
C MET A 43 -3.94 -8.32 0.48
N ARG A 44 -4.92 -8.97 -0.15
CA ARG A 44 -6.14 -9.44 0.54
C ARG A 44 -5.81 -10.38 1.68
N THR A 45 -4.88 -11.31 1.47
CA THR A 45 -4.44 -12.27 2.50
C THR A 45 -3.73 -11.54 3.64
N CYS A 46 -2.91 -10.53 3.34
CA CYS A 46 -2.29 -9.68 4.36
C CYS A 46 -3.33 -8.92 5.19
N ALA A 47 -4.36 -8.32 4.56
CA ALA A 47 -5.43 -7.62 5.28
C ALA A 47 -6.22 -8.57 6.20
N GLN A 48 -6.49 -9.79 5.74
CA GLN A 48 -7.12 -10.83 6.56
C GLN A 48 -6.25 -11.20 7.76
N ALA A 49 -4.93 -11.34 7.58
CA ALA A 49 -4.01 -11.60 8.67
C ALA A 49 -3.98 -10.43 9.68
N LEU A 50 -3.99 -9.18 9.22
CA LEU A 50 -4.08 -8.00 10.10
C LEU A 50 -5.38 -7.99 10.92
N THR A 51 -6.49 -8.41 10.32
CA THR A 51 -7.77 -8.56 11.02
C THR A 51 -7.67 -9.57 12.16
N LEU A 52 -6.97 -10.70 11.94
CA LEU A 52 -6.77 -11.72 12.97
C LEU A 52 -5.83 -11.26 14.09
N LEU A 53 -4.83 -10.45 13.77
CA LEU A 53 -3.93 -9.86 14.77
C LEU A 53 -4.63 -8.77 15.60
N GLY A 54 -5.65 -8.12 15.03
CA GLY A 54 -6.50 -7.13 15.70
C GLY A 54 -5.74 -5.89 16.17
N ALA A 55 -6.26 -5.22 17.20
CA ALA A 55 -5.72 -3.97 17.74
C ALA A 55 -4.30 -4.10 18.37
N HIS A 56 -3.73 -5.29 18.42
CA HIS A 56 -2.43 -5.55 19.03
C HIS A 56 -1.23 -5.40 18.08
N VAL A 57 -1.47 -5.07 16.81
CA VAL A 57 -0.37 -4.83 15.86
C VAL A 57 0.42 -3.58 16.27
N PRO A 58 1.75 -3.68 16.49
CA PRO A 58 2.55 -2.55 16.94
C PRO A 58 2.97 -1.63 15.79
N PHE A 59 2.32 -1.73 14.62
CA PHE A 59 2.69 -1.04 13.38
C PHE A 59 1.45 -0.64 12.57
N GLU A 60 1.62 0.32 11.69
CA GLU A 60 0.68 0.59 10.59
C GLU A 60 1.13 -0.11 9.31
N ALA A 61 0.20 -0.36 8.39
CA ALA A 61 0.49 -0.97 7.11
C ALA A 61 0.10 -0.06 5.95
N ILE A 62 0.85 -0.11 4.86
CA ILE A 62 0.47 0.49 3.58
C ILE A 62 0.56 -0.57 2.49
N PHE A 63 -0.49 -0.69 1.69
CA PHE A 63 -0.47 -1.43 0.44
C PHE A 63 -0.27 -0.47 -0.72
N VAL A 64 0.77 -0.73 -1.52
CA VAL A 64 1.06 0.00 -2.75
C VAL A 64 0.53 -0.82 -3.91
N ALA A 65 -0.68 -0.48 -4.37
CA ALA A 65 -1.29 -1.12 -5.53
C ALA A 65 -0.64 -0.62 -6.82
N GLY A 66 -0.19 -1.55 -7.67
CA GLY A 66 0.37 -1.19 -8.96
C GLY A 66 -0.68 -0.66 -9.94
N PRO A 67 -0.24 0.03 -11.01
CA PRO A 67 -1.13 0.71 -11.96
C PRO A 67 -2.11 -0.25 -12.66
N LEU A 68 -1.66 -1.48 -12.95
CA LEU A 68 -2.45 -2.47 -13.67
C LEU A 68 -3.44 -3.26 -12.78
N MET A 69 -3.53 -2.95 -11.49
CA MET A 69 -4.52 -3.60 -10.62
C MET A 69 -5.93 -3.12 -10.96
N ASP A 70 -6.85 -4.08 -11.13
CA ASP A 70 -8.23 -3.79 -11.48
C ASP A 70 -8.88 -2.80 -10.49
N PRO A 71 -9.64 -1.79 -10.95
CA PRO A 71 -10.29 -0.83 -10.06
C PRO A 71 -11.18 -1.45 -8.99
N ALA A 72 -11.91 -2.53 -9.30
CA ALA A 72 -12.77 -3.21 -8.33
C ALA A 72 -11.94 -3.98 -7.29
N GLN A 73 -10.78 -4.53 -7.68
CA GLN A 73 -9.83 -5.12 -6.74
C GLN A 73 -9.27 -4.06 -5.78
N ARG A 74 -8.89 -2.88 -6.28
CA ARG A 74 -8.43 -1.76 -5.45
C ARG A 74 -9.50 -1.29 -4.47
N GLU A 75 -10.73 -1.15 -4.94
CA GLU A 75 -11.85 -0.76 -4.08
C GLU A 75 -12.15 -1.82 -3.02
N SER A 76 -12.08 -3.09 -3.38
CA SER A 76 -12.17 -4.20 -2.43
C SER A 76 -11.08 -4.13 -1.35
N LEU A 77 -9.84 -3.76 -1.70
CA LEU A 77 -8.76 -3.59 -0.71
C LEU A 77 -9.02 -2.39 0.22
N ARG A 78 -9.56 -1.28 -0.29
CA ARG A 78 -9.94 -0.12 0.54
C ARG A 78 -11.04 -0.47 1.54
N GLY A 79 -12.09 -1.15 1.10
CA GLY A 79 -13.16 -1.59 1.99
C GLY A 79 -12.67 -2.54 3.10
N LEU A 80 -11.66 -3.39 2.82
CA LEU A 80 -11.02 -4.21 3.85
C LEU A 80 -10.18 -3.37 4.84
N ALA A 81 -9.65 -2.24 4.38
CA ALA A 81 -8.78 -1.38 5.15
C ALA A 81 -9.53 -0.43 6.11
N ASP A 82 -10.80 -0.11 5.85
CA ASP A 82 -11.61 0.86 6.61
C ASP A 82 -11.65 0.64 8.14
N HIS A 83 -11.36 -0.57 8.61
CA HIS A 83 -11.38 -0.93 10.03
C HIS A 83 -10.02 -1.44 10.54
N LEU A 84 -8.96 -1.23 9.77
CA LEU A 84 -7.61 -1.68 10.07
C LEU A 84 -6.65 -0.48 10.11
N PRO A 85 -5.50 -0.57 10.80
CA PRO A 85 -4.41 0.39 10.66
C PRO A 85 -3.67 0.15 9.33
N LEU A 86 -4.40 0.23 8.22
CA LEU A 86 -3.97 -0.08 6.86
C LEU A 86 -4.40 1.05 5.91
N GLY A 87 -3.45 1.58 5.14
CA GLY A 87 -3.73 2.47 4.00
C GLY A 87 -3.55 1.75 2.66
N VAL A 88 -4.30 2.16 1.63
CA VAL A 88 -4.11 1.69 0.25
C VAL A 88 -3.77 2.87 -0.64
N VAL A 89 -2.55 2.88 -1.19
CA VAL A 89 -2.05 3.92 -2.09
C VAL A 89 -1.87 3.35 -3.49
N ASN A 90 -2.08 4.20 -4.49
CA ASN A 90 -1.90 3.84 -5.89
C ASN A 90 -0.58 4.43 -6.39
N VAL A 91 0.17 3.64 -7.15
CA VAL A 91 1.17 4.21 -8.05
C VAL A 91 0.41 4.72 -9.27
N ALA A 92 0.45 6.02 -9.53
CA ALA A 92 -0.12 6.57 -10.75
C ALA A 92 0.57 5.92 -11.96
N GLU A 93 -0.18 5.68 -13.03
CA GLU A 93 0.46 5.48 -14.33
C GLU A 93 1.21 6.78 -14.63
N GLU A 94 2.54 6.70 -14.74
CA GLU A 94 3.28 7.75 -15.44
C GLU A 94 2.61 7.87 -16.81
N ASN A 95 2.04 9.03 -17.11
CA ASN A 95 1.58 9.35 -18.46
C ASN A 95 2.80 9.21 -19.38
N LEU A 96 2.91 8.06 -20.04
CA LEU A 96 3.87 7.81 -21.11
C LEU A 96 3.55 8.69 -22.32
#